data_AF-A0A2V7N4L7-F1
#
_entry.id   AF-A0A2V7N4L7-F1
#
_cell.length_a   1.000
_cell.length_b   1.000
_cell.length_c   1.000
_cell.angle_alpha   90.00
_cell.angle_beta   90.00
_cell.angle_gamma   90.00
#
_symmetry.space_group_name_H-M   'P 1'
#
loop_
_entity.id
_entity.type
_entity.pdbx_description
1 polymer ?
#
loop_
_entity_poly.entity_id
_entity_poly.type
_entity_poly.pdbx_seq_one_letter_code
_entity_poly.pdbx_strand_id
1 'polypeptide(L)'
;MRHPARWRLALLASLGIGLHGCGAGGLASASAAPVPAAPRAEVDVTLFLIGDAGAPAAPADSEPVLRALRAALSVAPHPVVAFLGDNIYPRGMPDSSAADRPEAERRLSAQLRVLGATGARGIFVPGNHDWDRHGPGGWDAVRREERFIAAAGGTGAALLPAGGCPGPAVVDVGKVVRLVALDTQWWLHNGTKPEDPTSSCPAD
;
A
#
# COMPACT_ATOMS: atom_id res chain seq x y z
N MET A 1 53.53 33.49 -52.37
CA MET A 1 52.43 34.43 -52.05
C MET A 1 51.32 33.64 -51.34
N ARG A 2 50.67 34.21 -50.30
CA ARG A 2 49.37 33.76 -49.68
C ARG A 2 49.33 32.33 -49.10
N HIS A 3 48.91 32.03 -47.87
CA HIS A 3 48.62 32.81 -46.64
C HIS A 3 48.81 31.83 -45.44
N PRO A 4 49.25 32.29 -44.25
CA PRO A 4 49.23 31.45 -43.05
C PRO A 4 47.79 31.27 -42.52
N ALA A 5 47.41 30.03 -42.21
CA ALA A 5 46.11 29.71 -41.64
C ALA A 5 45.98 30.24 -40.21
N ARG A 6 45.11 31.25 -40.02
CA ARG A 6 44.81 31.83 -38.71
C ARG A 6 43.85 30.93 -37.94
N TRP A 7 44.37 30.13 -37.02
CA TRP A 7 43.56 29.47 -35.99
C TRP A 7 42.96 30.55 -35.08
N ARG A 8 41.66 30.82 -35.25
CA ARG A 8 40.91 31.68 -34.32
C ARG A 8 40.63 30.87 -33.06
N LEU A 9 41.16 31.29 -31.91
CA LEU A 9 40.63 30.84 -30.64
C LEU A 9 39.17 31.32 -30.54
N ALA A 10 38.24 30.38 -30.57
CA ALA A 10 36.87 30.64 -30.16
C ALA A 10 36.87 30.73 -28.63
N LEU A 11 36.80 31.96 -28.10
CA LEU A 11 36.46 32.19 -26.69
C LEU A 11 35.04 31.69 -26.46
N LEU A 12 34.91 30.47 -25.94
CA LEU A 12 33.67 29.98 -25.35
C LEU A 12 33.40 30.81 -24.10
N ALA A 13 32.61 31.87 -24.26
CA ALA A 13 32.01 32.58 -23.14
C ALA A 13 30.99 31.64 -22.48
N SER A 14 31.44 30.92 -21.46
CA SER A 14 30.57 30.11 -20.60
C SER A 14 29.62 31.04 -19.87
N LEU A 15 28.38 31.12 -20.37
CA LEU A 15 27.30 31.87 -19.74
C LEU A 15 26.90 31.15 -18.44
N GLY A 16 27.59 31.48 -17.35
CA GLY A 16 27.29 30.97 -16.02
C GLY A 16 25.95 31.48 -15.54
N ILE A 17 24.89 30.69 -15.77
CA ILE A 17 23.57 30.92 -15.16
C ILE A 17 23.69 30.59 -13.68
N GLY A 18 24.08 31.58 -12.88
CA GLY A 18 24.04 31.51 -11.44
C GLY A 18 22.60 31.44 -10.96
N LEU A 19 22.13 30.22 -10.66
CA LEU A 19 20.90 30.01 -9.91
C LEU A 19 21.10 30.51 -8.46
N HIS A 20 20.95 31.81 -8.27
CA HIS A 20 20.76 32.40 -6.94
C HIS A 20 19.36 32.01 -6.43
N GLY A 21 19.25 30.74 -6.01
CA GLY A 21 18.10 30.29 -5.26
C GLY A 21 18.06 31.02 -3.93
N CYS A 22 17.17 32.02 -3.81
CA CYS A 22 16.79 32.61 -2.53
C CYS A 22 15.96 31.61 -1.71
N GLY A 23 16.57 30.48 -1.36
CA GLY A 23 16.14 29.68 -0.22
C GLY A 23 16.46 30.48 1.03
N ALA A 24 15.52 31.31 1.47
CA ALA A 24 15.56 31.85 2.82
C ALA A 24 15.68 30.65 3.76
N GLY A 25 16.77 30.60 4.53
CA GLY A 25 17.03 29.58 5.54
C GLY A 25 16.05 29.74 6.69
N GLY A 26 14.78 29.40 6.44
CA GLY A 26 13.74 29.31 7.45
C GLY A 26 14.25 28.39 8.54
N LEU A 27 14.31 28.93 9.76
CA LEU A 27 14.77 28.23 10.95
C LEU A 27 14.18 26.82 10.96
N ALA A 28 15.04 25.81 11.13
CA ALA A 28 14.61 24.43 11.29
C ALA A 28 13.50 24.42 12.35
N SER A 29 12.27 24.12 11.92
CA SER A 29 11.10 24.18 12.79
C SER A 29 11.41 23.32 14.01
N ALA A 30 11.42 23.93 15.20
CA ALA A 30 11.85 23.25 16.40
C ALA A 30 11.01 21.99 16.52
N SER A 31 11.67 20.81 16.50
CA SER A 31 10.98 19.54 16.61
C SER A 31 10.06 19.61 17.82
N ALA A 32 8.75 19.52 17.59
CA ALA A 32 7.80 19.51 18.68
C ALA A 32 8.22 18.42 19.67
N ALA A 33 8.20 18.75 20.97
CA ALA A 33 8.49 17.76 21.99
C ALA A 33 7.53 16.56 21.79
N PRO A 34 8.00 15.31 21.94
CA PRO A 34 7.14 14.15 21.76
C PRO A 34 5.90 14.26 22.64
N VAL A 35 4.72 14.16 22.03
CA VAL A 35 3.45 14.13 22.78
C VAL A 35 3.49 12.92 23.72
N PRO A 36 3.24 13.08 25.02
CA PRO A 36 3.20 11.96 25.95
C PRO A 36 2.19 10.90 25.49
N ALA A 37 2.56 9.62 25.59
CA ALA A 37 1.65 8.54 25.25
C ALA A 37 0.42 8.56 26.17
N ALA A 38 -0.77 8.54 25.59
CA ALA A 38 -2.02 8.50 26.34
C ALA A 38 -2.14 7.21 27.18
N PRO A 39 -2.79 7.25 28.35
CA PRO A 39 -3.10 6.04 29.12
C PRO A 39 -3.86 5.02 28.28
N ARG A 40 -3.49 3.73 28.35
CA ARG A 40 -4.09 2.66 27.50
C ARG A 40 -5.61 2.58 27.60
N ALA A 41 -6.20 2.97 28.73
CA ALA A 41 -7.65 2.99 28.96
C ALA A 41 -8.38 4.16 28.26
N GLU A 42 -7.66 5.20 27.85
CA GLU A 42 -8.18 6.38 27.15
C GLU A 42 -8.04 6.27 25.63
N VAL A 43 -7.29 5.27 25.13
CA VAL A 43 -7.08 5.04 23.70
C VAL A 43 -8.30 4.37 23.09
N ASP A 44 -9.04 5.14 22.29
CA ASP A 44 -10.21 4.70 21.55
C ASP A 44 -9.89 3.66 20.46
N VAL A 45 -8.83 3.90 19.67
CA VAL A 45 -8.33 3.00 18.62
C VAL A 45 -6.83 3.17 18.43
N THR A 46 -6.11 2.08 18.16
CA THR A 46 -4.70 2.15 17.70
C THR A 46 -4.62 1.70 16.23
N LEU A 47 -4.40 2.64 15.32
CA LEU A 47 -4.29 2.39 13.89
C LEU A 47 -2.83 2.14 13.48
N PHE A 48 -2.59 0.99 12.86
CA PHE A 48 -1.33 0.64 12.21
C PHE A 48 -1.50 0.70 10.70
N LEU A 49 -0.48 1.18 10.00
CA LEU A 49 -0.43 1.30 8.55
C LEU A 49 0.77 0.50 8.03
N ILE A 50 0.57 -0.32 7.01
CA ILE A 50 1.62 -1.10 6.34
C ILE A 50 1.28 -1.22 4.84
N GLY A 51 2.27 -1.09 3.96
CA GLY A 51 2.14 -1.38 2.53
C GLY A 51 3.24 -2.36 2.10
N ASP A 52 3.24 -2.76 0.82
CA ASP A 52 4.33 -3.52 0.19
C ASP A 52 4.62 -4.87 0.89
N ALA A 53 3.60 -5.43 1.56
CA ALA A 53 3.71 -6.61 2.41
C ALA A 53 3.73 -7.93 1.62
N GLY A 54 3.78 -7.88 0.29
CA GLY A 54 3.54 -9.02 -0.62
C GLY A 54 4.68 -10.01 -0.85
N ALA A 55 5.83 -9.88 -0.19
CA ALA A 55 6.92 -10.88 -0.23
C ALA A 55 7.53 -11.14 1.15
N PRO A 56 6.74 -11.55 2.16
CA PRO A 56 7.26 -11.87 3.48
C PRO A 56 8.23 -13.05 3.38
N ALA A 57 9.34 -12.95 4.12
CA ALA A 57 10.35 -14.00 4.18
C ALA A 57 9.75 -15.38 4.53
N ALA A 58 10.39 -16.43 3.99
CA ALA A 58 10.15 -17.82 4.37
C ALA A 58 11.22 -18.28 5.38
N PRO A 59 10.96 -19.31 6.22
CA PRO A 59 9.69 -20.00 6.43
C PRO A 59 8.63 -19.09 7.09
N ALA A 60 7.44 -19.62 7.35
CA ALA A 60 6.38 -18.89 8.04
C ALA A 60 6.89 -18.17 9.30
N ASP A 61 6.43 -16.93 9.49
CA ASP A 61 6.72 -16.07 10.63
C ASP A 61 8.20 -15.66 10.78
N SER A 62 9.05 -15.84 9.76
CA SER A 62 10.43 -15.33 9.77
C SER A 62 10.53 -13.83 9.42
N GLU A 63 9.55 -13.30 8.68
CA GLU A 63 9.50 -11.90 8.21
C GLU A 63 9.66 -10.87 9.34
N PRO A 64 10.79 -10.13 9.41
CA PRO A 64 11.06 -9.18 10.48
C PRO A 64 9.99 -8.08 10.65
N VAL A 65 9.43 -7.55 9.55
CA VAL A 65 8.44 -6.46 9.63
C VAL A 65 7.12 -6.98 10.21
N LEU A 66 6.64 -8.15 9.75
CA LEU A 66 5.42 -8.77 10.28
C LEU A 66 5.59 -9.24 11.73
N ARG A 67 6.79 -9.67 12.14
CA ARG A 67 7.12 -9.94 13.55
C ARG A 67 7.07 -8.68 14.41
N ALA A 68 7.63 -7.56 13.93
CA ALA A 68 7.59 -6.29 14.64
C ALA A 68 6.14 -5.75 14.77
N LEU A 69 5.37 -5.83 13.69
CA LEU A 69 3.94 -5.50 13.67
C LEU A 69 3.16 -6.35 14.70
N ARG A 70 3.34 -7.68 14.70
CA ARG A 70 2.72 -8.58 15.68
C ARG A 70 3.08 -8.22 17.13
N ALA A 71 4.33 -7.85 17.39
CA ALA A 71 4.77 -7.45 18.73
C ALA A 71 4.10 -6.14 19.18
N ALA A 72 4.00 -5.14 18.31
CA ALA A 72 3.35 -3.88 18.60
C ALA A 72 1.82 -4.03 18.80
N LEU A 73 1.15 -4.81 17.94
CA LEU A 73 -0.27 -5.12 18.04
C LEU A 73 -0.62 -5.85 19.35
N SER A 74 0.24 -6.78 19.80
CA SER A 74 0.05 -7.54 21.06
C SER A 74 -0.04 -6.66 22.32
N VAL A 75 0.42 -5.41 22.27
CA VAL A 75 0.36 -4.46 23.40
C VAL A 75 -0.53 -3.24 23.12
N ALA A 76 -1.01 -3.09 21.89
CA ALA A 76 -1.88 -1.99 21.50
C ALA A 76 -3.32 -2.18 22.02
N PRO A 77 -3.94 -1.16 22.64
CA PRO A 77 -5.39 -1.17 22.90
C PRO A 77 -6.16 -0.97 21.59
N HIS A 78 -7.21 -1.77 21.38
CA HIS A 78 -8.11 -1.72 20.21
C HIS A 78 -7.36 -1.63 18.85
N PRO A 79 -6.53 -2.63 18.51
CA PRO A 79 -5.69 -2.57 17.32
C PRO A 79 -6.46 -2.76 16.01
N VAL A 80 -6.18 -1.88 15.05
CA VAL A 80 -6.63 -1.97 13.65
C VAL A 80 -5.40 -1.86 12.74
N VAL A 81 -5.32 -2.67 11.69
CA VAL A 81 -4.28 -2.60 10.66
C VAL A 81 -4.92 -2.27 9.32
N ALA A 82 -4.44 -1.21 8.67
CA ALA A 82 -4.69 -0.98 7.25
C ALA A 82 -3.48 -1.46 6.43
N PHE A 83 -3.71 -2.44 5.56
CA PHE A 83 -2.79 -2.88 4.51
C PHE A 83 -3.06 -2.03 3.27
N LEU A 84 -2.06 -1.27 2.83
CA LEU A 84 -2.18 -0.16 1.89
C LEU A 84 -1.87 -0.53 0.43
N GLY A 85 -2.02 -1.80 0.08
CA GLY A 85 -1.72 -2.32 -1.25
C GLY A 85 -0.40 -3.07 -1.35
N ASP A 86 -0.25 -3.75 -2.48
CA ASP A 86 0.84 -4.67 -2.80
C ASP A 86 0.93 -5.81 -1.77
N ASN A 87 -0.24 -6.40 -1.51
CA ASN A 87 -0.48 -7.46 -0.54
C ASN A 87 0.08 -8.81 -1.03
N ILE A 88 0.24 -9.01 -2.34
CA ILE A 88 0.80 -10.23 -2.95
C ILE A 88 1.69 -9.90 -4.16
N TYR A 89 3.00 -10.06 -3.97
CA TYR A 89 3.95 -10.05 -5.09
C TYR A 89 4.05 -11.43 -5.77
N PRO A 90 4.40 -11.48 -7.07
CA PRO A 90 4.56 -10.35 -7.97
C PRO A 90 3.26 -9.94 -8.68
N ARG A 91 2.20 -10.75 -8.72
CA ARG A 91 1.02 -10.56 -9.59
C ARG A 91 -0.32 -10.81 -8.89
N GLY A 92 -0.45 -10.47 -7.61
CA GLY A 92 -1.70 -10.67 -6.90
C GLY A 92 -2.02 -12.14 -6.66
N MET A 93 -3.31 -12.43 -6.50
CA MET A 93 -3.79 -13.79 -6.27
C MET A 93 -4.10 -14.49 -7.62
N PRO A 94 -3.35 -15.54 -8.02
CA PRO A 94 -3.58 -16.26 -9.28
C PRO A 94 -4.77 -17.24 -9.15
N ASP A 95 -5.11 -17.90 -10.26
CA ASP A 95 -6.15 -18.94 -10.25
C ASP A 95 -5.81 -20.11 -9.31
N SER A 96 -6.84 -20.78 -8.78
CA SER A 96 -6.71 -21.98 -7.95
C SER A 96 -5.85 -23.12 -8.55
N SER A 97 -5.81 -23.23 -9.88
CA SER A 97 -5.04 -24.23 -10.63
C SER A 97 -3.63 -23.79 -11.02
N ALA A 98 -3.25 -22.55 -10.72
CA ALA A 98 -1.94 -22.00 -11.08
C ALA A 98 -0.81 -22.55 -10.19
N ALA A 99 0.36 -22.80 -10.78
CA ALA A 99 1.50 -23.38 -10.07
C ALA A 99 2.07 -22.49 -8.94
N ASP A 100 1.87 -21.17 -9.03
CA ASP A 100 2.27 -20.16 -8.03
C ASP A 100 1.17 -19.84 -7.01
N ARG A 101 -0.02 -20.46 -7.11
CA ARG A 101 -1.11 -20.31 -6.13
C ARG A 101 -0.68 -20.57 -4.67
N PRO A 102 0.07 -21.65 -4.33
CA PRO A 102 0.49 -21.89 -2.95
C PRO A 102 1.47 -20.83 -2.41
N GLU A 103 2.25 -20.20 -3.30
CA GLU A 103 3.16 -19.11 -2.96
C GLU A 103 2.37 -17.85 -2.57
N ALA A 104 1.40 -17.46 -3.41
CA ALA A 104 0.50 -16.34 -3.16
C ALA A 104 -0.30 -16.51 -1.85
N GLU A 105 -0.90 -17.69 -1.65
CA GLU A 105 -1.65 -17.99 -0.43
C GLU A 105 -0.77 -17.96 0.82
N ARG A 106 0.49 -18.45 0.78
CA ARG A 106 1.40 -18.37 1.93
C ARG A 106 1.72 -16.92 2.29
N ARG A 107 1.94 -16.05 1.30
CA ARG A 107 2.29 -14.64 1.48
C ARG A 107 1.17 -13.90 2.21
N LEU A 108 -0.05 -13.97 1.68
CA LEU A 108 -1.22 -13.34 2.30
C LEU A 108 -1.57 -13.98 3.65
N SER A 109 -1.44 -15.31 3.78
CA SER A 109 -1.63 -16.00 5.06
C SER A 109 -0.64 -15.53 6.13
N ALA A 110 0.56 -15.06 5.78
CA ALA A 110 1.50 -14.52 6.76
C ALA A 110 0.99 -13.20 7.37
N GLN A 111 0.36 -12.35 6.56
CA GLN A 111 -0.28 -11.12 7.02
C GLN A 111 -1.53 -11.43 7.86
N LEU A 112 -2.40 -12.35 7.40
CA LEU A 112 -3.61 -12.77 8.13
C LEU A 112 -3.28 -13.44 9.48
N ARG A 113 -2.18 -14.21 9.58
CA ARG A 113 -1.73 -14.78 10.87
C ARG A 113 -1.33 -13.71 11.89
N VAL A 114 -0.82 -12.55 11.48
CA VAL A 114 -0.53 -11.44 12.40
C VAL A 114 -1.82 -10.93 13.05
N LEU A 115 -2.89 -10.79 12.26
CA LEU A 115 -4.22 -10.40 12.76
C LEU A 115 -4.80 -11.46 13.70
N GLY A 116 -4.85 -12.72 13.26
CA GLY A 116 -5.39 -13.83 14.05
C GLY A 116 -4.64 -14.06 15.38
N ALA A 117 -3.32 -13.83 15.40
CA ALA A 117 -2.51 -13.96 16.61
C ALA A 117 -2.61 -12.78 17.60
N THR A 118 -3.28 -11.69 17.21
CA THR A 118 -3.37 -10.45 18.01
C THR A 118 -4.81 -9.98 18.27
N GLY A 119 -5.79 -10.55 17.56
CA GLY A 119 -7.18 -10.08 17.58
C GLY A 119 -7.39 -8.74 16.86
N ALA A 120 -6.39 -8.25 16.11
CA ALA A 120 -6.47 -6.99 15.40
C ALA A 120 -7.42 -7.08 14.19
N ARG A 121 -8.19 -6.02 13.95
CA ARG A 121 -9.03 -5.90 12.75
C ARG A 121 -8.16 -5.53 11.54
N GLY A 122 -8.27 -6.29 10.45
CA GLY A 122 -7.59 -6.00 9.19
C GLY A 122 -8.50 -5.29 8.19
N ILE A 123 -7.96 -4.29 7.49
CA ILE A 123 -8.55 -3.65 6.32
C ILE A 123 -7.48 -3.68 5.23
N PHE A 124 -7.76 -4.32 4.10
CA PHE A 124 -6.85 -4.42 2.97
C PHE A 124 -7.35 -3.54 1.84
N VAL A 125 -6.47 -2.78 1.22
CA VAL A 125 -6.68 -2.12 -0.09
C VAL A 125 -5.75 -2.84 -1.08
N PRO A 126 -6.15 -3.07 -2.34
CA PRO A 126 -5.25 -3.63 -3.35
C PRO A 126 -4.28 -2.56 -3.88
N GLY A 127 -3.08 -3.00 -4.29
CA GLY A 127 -2.07 -2.21 -4.98
C GLY A 127 -1.90 -2.58 -6.44
N ASN A 128 -0.91 -1.99 -7.11
CA ASN A 128 -0.66 -2.23 -8.54
C ASN A 128 -0.19 -3.66 -8.83
N HIS A 129 0.49 -4.31 -7.89
CA HIS A 129 0.87 -5.71 -8.03
C HIS A 129 -0.31 -6.67 -7.85
N ASP A 130 -1.27 -6.33 -6.97
CA ASP A 130 -2.45 -7.15 -6.71
C ASP A 130 -3.37 -7.25 -7.94
N TRP A 131 -3.43 -6.18 -8.73
CA TRP A 131 -4.02 -6.12 -10.08
C TRP A 131 -3.13 -6.75 -11.18
N ASP A 132 -2.52 -7.92 -10.94
CA ASP A 132 -1.69 -8.65 -11.94
C ASP A 132 -0.56 -7.79 -12.57
N ARG A 133 -0.03 -6.80 -11.84
CA ARG A 133 0.86 -5.74 -12.37
C ARG A 133 0.30 -5.04 -13.62
N HIS A 134 -0.94 -4.55 -13.53
CA HIS A 134 -1.71 -4.01 -14.64
C HIS A 134 -2.05 -5.03 -15.76
N GLY A 135 -1.83 -6.32 -15.52
CA GLY A 135 -2.12 -7.39 -16.47
C GLY A 135 -3.62 -7.64 -16.65
N PRO A 136 -4.05 -8.27 -17.78
CA PRO A 136 -5.46 -8.42 -18.12
C PRO A 136 -6.25 -9.30 -17.13
N GLY A 137 -5.58 -10.04 -16.24
CA GLY A 137 -6.22 -10.80 -15.16
C GLY A 137 -6.45 -10.02 -13.87
N GLY A 138 -6.15 -8.70 -13.83
CA GLY A 138 -6.08 -7.90 -12.61
C GLY A 138 -7.36 -7.85 -11.79
N TRP A 139 -8.51 -7.58 -12.41
CA TRP A 139 -9.79 -7.53 -11.67
C TRP A 139 -10.14 -8.89 -11.04
N ASP A 140 -9.93 -9.99 -11.76
CA ASP A 140 -10.14 -11.32 -11.20
C ASP A 140 -9.10 -11.69 -10.14
N ALA A 141 -7.89 -11.13 -10.19
CA ALA A 141 -6.88 -11.31 -9.14
C ALA A 141 -7.32 -10.64 -7.82
N VAL A 142 -7.77 -9.38 -7.87
CA VAL A 142 -8.33 -8.68 -6.71
C VAL A 142 -9.55 -9.42 -6.15
N ARG A 143 -10.47 -9.87 -7.01
CA ARG A 143 -11.63 -10.67 -6.57
C ARG A 143 -11.24 -12.04 -5.98
N ARG A 144 -10.14 -12.65 -6.42
CA ARG A 144 -9.60 -13.89 -5.82
C ARG A 144 -8.93 -13.63 -4.47
N GLU A 145 -8.26 -12.48 -4.32
CA GLU A 145 -7.68 -12.02 -3.06
C GLU A 145 -8.77 -11.73 -2.02
N GLU A 146 -9.79 -10.94 -2.38
CA GLU A 146 -10.97 -10.66 -1.55
C GLU A 146 -11.61 -11.94 -1.01
N ARG A 147 -11.85 -12.92 -1.88
CA ARG A 147 -12.40 -14.23 -1.48
C ARG A 147 -11.48 -15.00 -0.54
N PHE A 148 -10.16 -14.91 -0.72
CA PHE A 148 -9.20 -15.55 0.18
C PHE A 148 -9.17 -14.87 1.56
N ILE A 149 -9.20 -13.54 1.61
CA ILE A 149 -9.26 -12.76 2.86
C ILE A 149 -10.55 -13.09 3.61
N ALA A 150 -11.70 -13.11 2.94
CA ALA A 150 -12.97 -13.47 3.57
C ALA A 150 -12.99 -14.91 4.12
N ALA A 151 -12.41 -15.86 3.39
CA ALA A 151 -12.36 -17.27 3.81
C ALA A 151 -11.36 -17.53 4.95
N ALA A 152 -10.16 -16.93 4.91
CA ALA A 152 -9.09 -17.20 5.86
C ALA A 152 -9.04 -16.22 7.05
N GLY A 153 -9.51 -14.98 6.87
CA GLY A 153 -9.60 -13.94 7.90
C GLY A 153 -10.92 -13.94 8.69
N GLY A 154 -11.93 -14.67 8.23
CA GLY A 154 -13.25 -14.71 8.85
C GLY A 154 -13.89 -13.33 8.95
N THR A 155 -14.46 -12.99 10.12
CA THR A 155 -15.03 -11.66 10.38
C THR A 155 -14.00 -10.59 10.77
N GLY A 156 -12.72 -10.96 10.90
CA GLY A 156 -11.65 -10.08 11.39
C GLY A 156 -10.95 -9.24 10.32
N ALA A 157 -11.09 -9.59 9.03
CA ALA A 157 -10.41 -8.93 7.92
C ALA A 157 -11.31 -8.80 6.70
N ALA A 158 -11.14 -7.72 5.93
CA ALA A 158 -11.81 -7.50 4.65
C ALA A 158 -10.92 -6.75 3.66
N LEU A 159 -11.06 -7.04 2.36
CA LEU A 159 -10.56 -6.20 1.28
C LEU A 159 -11.61 -5.14 0.95
N LEU A 160 -11.18 -3.89 0.82
CA LEU A 160 -12.02 -2.72 0.58
C LEU A 160 -11.32 -1.76 -0.40
N PRO A 161 -12.04 -1.20 -1.38
CA PRO A 161 -13.44 -1.46 -1.71
C PRO A 161 -13.68 -2.89 -2.21
N ALA A 162 -14.86 -3.44 -1.88
CA ALA A 162 -15.24 -4.80 -2.26
C ALA A 162 -15.41 -4.94 -3.79
N GLY A 163 -15.29 -6.17 -4.31
CA GLY A 163 -15.52 -6.50 -5.71
C GLY A 163 -14.53 -5.90 -6.73
N GLY A 164 -13.47 -5.21 -6.28
CA GLY A 164 -12.55 -4.47 -7.15
C GLY A 164 -13.11 -3.12 -7.63
N CYS A 165 -13.99 -2.50 -6.85
CA CYS A 165 -14.50 -1.15 -7.11
C CYS A 165 -13.46 -0.06 -6.80
N PRO A 166 -13.51 1.12 -7.46
CA PRO A 166 -12.60 2.23 -7.15
C PRO A 166 -12.84 2.83 -5.75
N GLY A 167 -14.08 2.74 -5.26
CA GLY A 167 -14.52 3.32 -3.99
C GLY A 167 -15.23 4.66 -4.18
N PRO A 168 -15.51 5.41 -3.09
CA PRO A 168 -15.01 5.21 -1.73
C PRO A 168 -15.72 4.09 -0.97
N ALA A 169 -14.94 3.27 -0.25
CA ALA A 169 -15.45 2.44 0.83
C ALA A 169 -15.15 3.10 2.19
N VAL A 170 -16.18 3.39 2.97
CA VAL A 170 -16.06 4.12 4.25
C VAL A 170 -16.16 3.15 5.42
N VAL A 171 -15.21 3.24 6.36
CA VAL A 171 -15.19 2.42 7.58
C VAL A 171 -14.88 3.27 8.80
N ASP A 172 -15.81 3.28 9.76
CA ASP A 172 -15.56 3.86 11.07
C ASP A 172 -14.81 2.85 11.97
N VAL A 173 -13.81 3.36 12.70
CA VAL A 173 -13.00 2.60 13.66
C VAL A 173 -12.86 3.38 14.96
N GLY A 174 -13.15 2.73 16.08
CA GLY A 174 -13.40 3.45 17.34
C GLY A 174 -14.65 4.34 17.25
N LYS A 175 -14.61 5.49 17.91
CA LYS A 175 -15.65 6.52 17.98
C LYS A 175 -15.29 7.78 17.20
N VAL A 176 -14.01 8.02 16.90
CA VAL A 176 -13.52 9.31 16.35
C VAL A 176 -12.76 9.20 15.04
N VAL A 177 -12.48 8.00 14.52
CA VAL A 177 -11.72 7.81 13.28
C VAL A 177 -12.60 7.21 12.18
N ARG A 178 -12.61 7.89 11.03
CA ARG A 178 -13.21 7.41 9.77
C ARG A 178 -12.12 7.15 8.75
N LEU A 179 -12.08 5.93 8.23
CA LEU A 179 -11.23 5.54 7.12
C LEU A 179 -12.02 5.61 5.81
N VAL A 180 -11.36 6.07 4.75
CA VAL A 180 -11.90 6.10 3.38
C VAL A 180 -10.92 5.34 2.50
N ALA A 181 -11.29 4.11 2.12
CA ALA A 181 -10.50 3.27 1.23
C ALA A 181 -10.84 3.57 -0.23
N LEU A 182 -9.80 3.66 -1.06
CA LEU A 182 -9.85 3.89 -2.50
C LEU A 182 -8.93 2.87 -3.17
N ASP A 183 -9.41 2.15 -4.18
CA ASP A 183 -8.57 1.32 -5.05
C ASP A 183 -7.93 2.24 -6.09
N THR A 184 -6.79 2.84 -5.74
CA THR A 184 -6.07 3.78 -6.61
C THR A 184 -5.62 3.15 -7.93
N GLN A 185 -5.50 1.82 -7.98
CA GLN A 185 -5.11 1.10 -9.16
C GLN A 185 -6.27 0.95 -10.16
N TRP A 186 -7.53 0.95 -9.73
CA TRP A 186 -8.69 0.91 -10.64
C TRP A 186 -8.60 2.01 -11.73
N TRP A 187 -8.32 3.26 -11.35
CA TRP A 187 -8.18 4.40 -12.30
C TRP A 187 -6.96 4.29 -13.22
N LEU A 188 -5.97 3.47 -12.85
CA LEU A 188 -4.73 3.23 -13.61
C LEU A 188 -4.78 1.89 -14.37
N HIS A 189 -5.92 1.20 -14.37
CA HIS A 189 -6.08 -0.11 -14.99
C HIS A 189 -6.76 -0.01 -16.37
N ASN A 190 -5.99 -0.34 -17.42
CA ASN A 190 -6.44 -0.29 -18.82
C ASN A 190 -7.18 -1.57 -19.27
N GLY A 191 -7.18 -2.63 -18.45
CA GLY A 191 -7.89 -3.88 -18.74
C GLY A 191 -9.33 -3.89 -18.21
N THR A 192 -9.97 -5.05 -18.27
CA THR A 192 -11.32 -5.26 -17.75
C THR A 192 -11.38 -4.98 -16.25
N LYS A 193 -12.31 -4.11 -15.85
CA LYS A 193 -12.61 -3.72 -14.47
C LYS A 193 -14.12 -3.46 -14.36
N PRO A 194 -14.71 -3.33 -13.15
CA PRO A 194 -16.12 -3.00 -13.04
C PRO A 194 -16.32 -1.56 -13.51
N GLU A 195 -17.23 -1.36 -14.47
CA GLU A 195 -17.60 -0.07 -15.06
C GLU A 195 -19.12 -0.03 -15.33
N ASP A 196 -19.72 1.15 -15.18
CA ASP A 196 -21.11 1.44 -15.51
C ASP A 196 -21.40 1.14 -17.01
N PRO A 197 -22.56 0.58 -17.41
CA PRO A 197 -23.78 0.32 -16.64
C PRO A 197 -23.90 -1.13 -16.11
N THR A 198 -22.84 -1.96 -16.22
CA THR A 198 -22.89 -3.39 -15.85
C THR A 198 -22.30 -3.68 -14.47
N SER A 199 -21.69 -2.66 -13.86
CA SER A 199 -21.10 -2.69 -12.53
C SER A 199 -22.14 -2.79 -11.41
N SER A 200 -21.65 -3.17 -10.23
CA SER A 200 -22.37 -3.06 -8.95
C SER A 200 -21.66 -2.11 -7.99
N CYS A 201 -20.68 -1.33 -8.46
CA CYS A 201 -19.98 -0.33 -7.67
C CYS A 201 -20.92 0.85 -7.39
N PRO A 202 -20.96 1.38 -6.14
CA PRO A 202 -21.79 2.55 -5.83
C PRO A 202 -21.31 3.86 -6.49
N ALA A 203 -20.06 3.87 -6.96
CA ALA A 203 -19.44 4.89 -7.78
C ALA A 203 -18.29 4.23 -8.56
N ASP A 204 -18.23 4.48 -9.85
CA ASP A 204 -17.18 4.13 -10.81
C ASP A 204 -17.21 5.07 -12.04
#